data_AF-A0A939H204-F1
#
_entry.id   AF-A0A939H204-F1
#
_cell.length_a   1.000
_cell.length_b   1.000
_cell.length_c   1.000
_cell.angle_alpha   90.00
_cell.angle_beta   90.00
_cell.angle_gamma   90.00
#
_symmetry.space_group_name_H-M   'P 1'
#
loop_
_entity.id
_entity.type
_entity.pdbx_description
1 polymer ?
#
loop_
_entity_poly.entity_id
_entity_poly.type
_entity_poly.pdbx_seq_one_letter_code
_entity_poly.pdbx_strand_id
1 'polypeptide(L)'
;MTFDHPSNLPKIPLAGSCSGVYFLYNGDELVYIGQGWNCVLRVAEHTRKDSDKVFTHWSFFPVENESERKDLERQLRAQHKPKFNRV
;
A
#
# COMPACT_ATOMS: atom_id res chain seq x y z
N MET A 1 5.41 6.47 16.36
CA MET A 1 5.07 7.23 15.12
C MET A 1 3.61 6.95 14.83
N THR A 2 2.78 7.97 14.65
CA THR A 2 1.35 7.76 14.38
C THR A 2 1.06 8.06 12.90
N PHE A 3 0.33 7.16 12.24
CA PHE A 3 0.04 7.19 10.80
C PHE A 3 -1.35 7.78 10.53
N ASP A 4 -1.73 8.81 11.30
CA ASP A 4 -3.12 9.29 11.39
C ASP A 4 -3.59 10.07 10.17
N HIS A 5 -2.66 10.47 9.30
CA HIS A 5 -2.94 11.19 8.07
C HIS A 5 -2.14 10.57 6.90
N PRO A 6 -2.69 10.46 5.68
CA PRO A 6 -1.99 9.88 4.53
C PRO A 6 -0.63 10.52 4.21
N SER A 7 -0.47 11.80 4.51
CA SER A 7 0.80 12.54 4.36
C SER A 7 1.91 12.07 5.30
N ASN A 8 1.57 11.37 6.38
CA ASN A 8 2.51 10.82 7.34
C ASN A 8 2.94 9.38 6.98
N LEU A 9 2.45 8.85 5.84
CA LEU A 9 2.87 7.55 5.37
C LEU A 9 4.28 7.62 4.77
N PRO A 10 5.13 6.61 5.03
CA PRO A 10 6.47 6.53 4.47
C PRO A 10 6.42 6.58 2.94
N LYS A 11 7.29 7.40 2.33
CA LYS A 11 7.43 7.55 0.87
C LYS A 11 8.66 6.81 0.34
N ILE A 12 8.82 5.54 0.74
CA ILE A 12 9.98 4.73 0.33
C ILE A 12 9.73 4.16 -1.08
N PRO A 13 10.65 4.36 -2.04
CA PRO A 13 10.55 3.71 -3.35
C PRO A 13 10.76 2.20 -3.20
N LEU A 14 10.04 1.41 -4.01
CA LEU A 14 10.17 -0.04 -4.02
C LEU A 14 11.42 -0.47 -4.78
N ALA A 15 12.31 -1.25 -4.14
CA ALA A 15 13.52 -1.80 -4.77
C ALA A 15 13.77 -3.25 -4.32
N GLY A 16 13.75 -4.20 -5.24
CA GLY A 16 14.00 -5.63 -4.94
C GLY A 16 12.82 -6.34 -4.26
N SER A 17 13.10 -7.46 -3.58
CA SER A 17 12.10 -8.29 -2.89
C SER A 17 11.73 -7.72 -1.52
N CYS A 18 11.05 -6.58 -1.51
CA CYS A 18 10.63 -5.94 -0.26
C CYS A 18 9.29 -6.50 0.25
N SER A 19 9.31 -7.07 1.45
CA SER A 19 8.12 -7.49 2.17
C SER A 19 7.54 -6.36 3.01
N GLY A 20 6.23 -6.13 2.94
CA GLY A 20 5.58 -5.09 3.77
C GLY A 20 4.22 -4.64 3.27
N VAL A 21 3.86 -3.41 3.62
CA VAL A 21 2.61 -2.75 3.23
C VAL A 21 2.92 -1.70 2.17
N TYR A 22 2.14 -1.67 1.09
CA TYR A 22 2.25 -0.68 0.04
C TYR A 22 0.98 0.16 -0.07
N PHE A 23 1.16 1.37 -0.59
CA PHE A 23 0.15 2.39 -0.70
C PHE A 23 0.08 2.86 -2.15
N LEU A 24 -1.10 2.96 -2.73
CA LEU A 24 -1.30 3.54 -4.06
C LEU A 24 -2.01 4.88 -3.92
N TYR A 25 -1.55 5.87 -4.70
CA TYR A 25 -2.04 7.24 -4.63
C TYR A 25 -2.46 7.76 -6.01
N ASN A 26 -3.58 8.46 -6.08
CA ASN A 26 -4.01 9.20 -7.26
C ASN A 26 -3.90 10.71 -6.98
N GLY A 27 -2.83 11.36 -7.44
CA GLY A 27 -2.43 12.64 -6.87
C GLY A 27 -2.18 12.49 -5.37
N ASP A 28 -2.70 13.40 -4.55
CA ASP A 28 -2.53 13.34 -3.08
C ASP A 28 -3.51 12.39 -2.37
N GLU A 29 -4.42 11.75 -3.10
CA GLU A 29 -5.44 10.85 -2.53
C GLU A 29 -4.90 9.42 -2.35
N LEU A 30 -4.97 8.88 -1.13
CA LEU A 30 -4.71 7.46 -0.88
C LEU A 30 -5.88 6.62 -1.36
N VAL A 31 -5.68 5.86 -2.44
CA VAL A 31 -6.75 5.11 -3.12
C VAL A 31 -6.73 3.62 -2.86
N TYR A 32 -5.59 3.06 -2.43
CA TYR A 32 -5.47 1.65 -2.08
C TYR A 32 -4.34 1.39 -1.07
N ILE A 33 -4.56 0.43 -0.18
CA ILE A 33 -3.57 -0.16 0.72
C ILE A 33 -3.53 -1.67 0.45
N GLY A 34 -2.35 -2.23 0.26
CA GLY A 34 -2.18 -3.67 0.15
C GLY A 34 -0.92 -4.14 0.85
N GLN A 35 -0.73 -5.45 0.91
CA GLN A 35 0.48 -6.06 1.45
C GLN A 35 1.02 -7.14 0.52
N GLY A 36 2.30 -7.47 0.71
CA GLY A 36 2.91 -8.60 0.04
C GLY A 36 4.29 -8.93 0.58
N TRP A 37 4.75 -10.16 0.32
CA TRP A 37 6.13 -10.57 0.51
C TRP A 37 7.06 -9.96 -0.56
N ASN A 38 6.49 -9.56 -1.70
CA ASN A 38 7.17 -8.83 -2.77
C ASN A 38 6.27 -7.69 -3.27
N CYS A 39 6.39 -6.52 -2.63
CA CYS A 39 5.56 -5.37 -2.96
C CYS A 39 5.85 -4.80 -4.36
N VAL A 40 7.06 -4.99 -4.92
CA VAL A 40 7.36 -4.60 -6.32
C VAL A 40 6.43 -5.34 -7.27
N LEU A 41 6.35 -6.67 -7.16
CA LEU A 41 5.48 -7.47 -8.02
C LEU A 41 3.99 -7.11 -7.85
N ARG A 42 3.56 -6.88 -6.60
CA ARG A 42 2.16 -6.51 -6.30
C ARG A 42 1.78 -5.15 -6.88
N VAL A 43 2.68 -4.16 -6.81
CA VAL A 43 2.43 -2.86 -7.45
C VAL A 43 2.44 -2.99 -8.97
N ALA A 44 3.36 -3.77 -9.54
CA ALA A 44 3.42 -4.00 -10.97
C ALA A 44 2.14 -4.69 -11.51
N GLU A 45 1.55 -5.62 -10.76
CA GLU A 45 0.25 -6.23 -11.11
C GLU A 45 -0.86 -5.18 -11.26
N HIS A 46 -0.87 -4.14 -10.44
CA HIS A 46 -1.86 -3.06 -10.54
C HIS A 46 -1.62 -2.11 -11.72
N THR A 47 -0.43 -2.15 -12.35
CA THR A 47 -0.16 -1.34 -13.56
C THR A 47 -0.64 -2.02 -14.86
N ARG A 48 -1.09 -3.27 -14.79
CA ARG A 48 -1.57 -4.02 -15.95
C ARG A 48 -2.92 -3.47 -16.44
N LYS A 49 -3.22 -3.67 -17.73
CA LYS A 49 -4.41 -3.14 -18.42
C LYS A 49 -5.75 -3.60 -17.83
N ASP A 50 -5.74 -4.71 -17.10
CA ASP A 50 -6.90 -5.35 -16.47
C ASP A 50 -7.11 -4.91 -15.01
N SER A 51 -6.23 -4.05 -14.47
CA SER A 51 -6.41 -3.46 -13.14
C SER A 51 -7.48 -2.36 -13.17
N ASP A 52 -8.39 -2.42 -12.21
CA ASP A 52 -9.44 -1.43 -11.96
C ASP A 52 -8.95 -0.23 -11.13
N LYS A 53 -7.73 -0.31 -10.60
CA LYS A 53 -7.17 0.69 -9.68
C LYS A 53 -6.45 1.78 -10.45
N VAL A 54 -6.99 2.99 -10.37
CA VAL A 54 -6.37 4.19 -10.93
C VAL A 54 -5.43 4.81 -9.89
N PHE A 55 -4.14 4.89 -10.20
CA PHE A 55 -3.14 5.54 -9.36
C PHE A 55 -2.02 6.15 -10.21
N THR A 56 -1.31 7.11 -9.62
CA THR A 56 -0.22 7.89 -10.22
C THR A 56 1.14 7.58 -9.63
N HIS A 57 1.17 7.18 -8.34
CA HIS A 57 2.39 6.83 -7.64
C HIS A 57 2.08 5.90 -6.47
N TRP A 58 3.14 5.38 -5.84
CA TRP A 58 3.03 4.46 -4.72
C TRP A 58 4.09 4.76 -3.67
N SER A 59 3.87 4.22 -2.47
CA SER A 59 4.88 4.14 -1.44
C SER A 59 4.79 2.84 -0.66
N PHE A 60 5.70 2.66 0.29
CA PHE A 60 5.93 1.38 0.94
C PHE A 60 6.44 1.54 2.38
N PHE A 61 6.04 0.61 3.23
CA PHE A 61 6.56 0.43 4.58
C PHE A 61 7.01 -1.03 4.79
N PRO A 62 8.30 -1.27 5.10
CA PRO A 62 8.85 -2.61 5.25
C PRO A 62 8.33 -3.31 6.51
N VAL A 63 7.86 -4.55 6.32
CA VAL A 63 7.46 -5.46 7.40
C VAL A 63 7.75 -6.90 6.97
N GLU A 64 8.76 -7.50 7.60
CA GLU A 64 9.18 -8.88 7.32
C GLU A 64 8.20 -9.91 7.91
N ASN A 65 7.80 -9.70 9.16
CA ASN A 65 6.90 -10.61 9.86
C ASN A 65 5.50 -10.63 9.22
N GLU A 66 5.01 -11.81 8.87
CA GLU A 66 3.72 -11.96 8.19
C GLU A 66 2.52 -11.53 9.05
N SER A 67 2.53 -11.87 10.35
CA SER A 67 1.44 -11.51 11.26
C SER A 67 1.36 -10.00 11.41
N GLU A 68 2.50 -9.36 11.67
CA GLU A 68 2.59 -7.90 11.80
C GLU A 68 2.15 -7.20 10.51
N ARG A 69 2.57 -7.71 9.35
CA ARG A 69 2.20 -7.15 8.05
C ARG A 69 0.69 -7.22 7.80
N LYS A 70 0.05 -8.35 8.14
CA LYS A 70 -1.40 -8.53 8.02
C LYS A 70 -2.16 -7.63 9.00
N ASP A 71 -1.70 -7.55 10.25
CA ASP A 71 -2.35 -6.72 11.26
C ASP A 71 -2.24 -5.23 10.92
N LEU A 72 -1.08 -4.79 10.44
CA LEU A 72 -0.86 -3.42 10.02
C LEU A 72 -1.72 -3.04 8.81
N GLU A 73 -1.79 -3.89 7.77
CA GLU A 73 -2.66 -3.65 6.61
C GLU A 73 -4.13 -3.50 7.04
N ARG A 74 -4.60 -4.38 7.93
CA ARG A 74 -5.97 -4.36 8.45
C ARG A 74 -6.25 -3.05 9.20
N GLN A 75 -5.34 -2.63 10.08
CA GLN A 75 -5.47 -1.39 10.85
C GLN A 75 -5.52 -0.17 9.92
N LEU A 76 -4.58 -0.08 8.98
CA LEU A 76 -4.49 1.06 8.06
C LEU A 76 -5.71 1.14 7.13
N ARG A 77 -6.23 0.00 6.65
CA ARG A 77 -7.48 -0.02 5.88
C ARG A 77 -8.68 0.44 6.68
N ALA A 78 -8.81 -0.01 7.92
CA ALA A 78 -9.91 0.40 8.80
C ALA A 78 -9.86 1.91 9.10
N GLN A 79 -8.65 2.44 9.27
CA GLN A 79 -8.39 3.85 9.54
C GLN A 79 -8.67 4.75 8.33
N HIS A 80 -8.11 4.42 7.17
CA HIS A 80 -8.10 5.31 6.00
C HIS A 80 -9.23 5.05 5.00
N LYS A 81 -9.85 3.87 5.05
CA LYS A 81 -10.98 3.45 4.17
C LYS A 81 -10.79 3.83 2.69
N PRO A 82 -9.63 3.50 2.08
CA PRO A 82 -9.32 3.95 0.73
C PRO A 82 -10.28 3.35 -0.30
N LYS A 83 -10.54 4.14 -1.36
CA LYS A 83 -11.59 3.91 -2.36
C LYS A 83 -11.64 2.48 -2.91
N PHE A 84 -10.49 1.90 -3.24
CA PHE A 84 -10.39 0.60 -3.90
C PHE A 84 -10.18 -0.59 -2.94
N ASN A 85 -10.23 -0.39 -1.62
CA ASN A 85 -10.19 -1.48 -0.63
C ASN A 85 -11.58 -1.94 -0.16
N ARG A 86 -12.63 -1.56 -0.90
CA ARG A 86 -14.00 -1.98 -0.61
C ARG A 86 -14.08 -3.51 -0.60
N VAL A 87 -14.65 -4.02 0.49
CA VAL A 87 -14.97 -5.43 0.77
C VAL A 87 -16.11 -5.86 -0.15
#